data_AF-A0A846BGP4-F1
#
_entry.id   AF-A0A846BGP4-F1
#
_cell.length_a   1.000
_cell.length_b   1.000
_cell.length_c   1.000
_cell.angle_alpha   90.00
_cell.angle_beta   90.00
_cell.angle_gamma   90.00
#
_symmetry.space_group_name_H-M   'P 1'
#
loop_
_entity.id
_entity.type
_entity.pdbx_description
1 polymer ?
#
loop_
_entity_poly.entity_id
_entity_poly.type
_entity_poly.pdbx_seq_one_letter_code
_entity_poly.pdbx_strand_id
1 'polypeptide(L)'
;MLTLIVNNTSASTITTGTDPDVPCNPVVTRELLLLSKTGKIKNGAGKNKEDVLGFEYLVHDDNSQCCEYYLANSTLVGIKKTEPVPCPCGIKAIKDYKITYAEAIEIFHSLNFGDTFTGIRLSWPLNLETSEPTWHIDTTLGHTLIIGANSGKPICISRYYHRELDRKLA
;
A
#
# COMPACT_ATOMS: atom_id res chain seq x y z
N MET A 1 27.22 0.37 19.16
CA MET A 1 26.41 1.61 19.05
C MET A 1 26.61 2.10 17.63
N LEU A 2 25.66 1.83 16.73
CA LEU A 2 25.78 2.13 15.30
C LEU A 2 24.48 2.80 14.84
N THR A 3 24.62 4.00 14.31
CA THR A 3 23.58 4.93 13.89
C THR A 3 23.16 4.60 12.46
N LEU A 4 21.85 4.53 12.19
CA LEU A 4 21.30 4.39 10.84
C LEU A 4 20.87 5.76 10.33
N ILE A 5 21.53 6.24 9.26
CA ILE A 5 21.13 7.40 8.47
C ILE A 5 20.13 6.91 7.43
N VAL A 6 18.87 7.35 7.54
CA VAL A 6 17.84 7.09 6.53
C VAL A 6 17.89 8.21 5.51
N ASN A 7 18.55 7.97 4.37
CA ASN A 7 18.43 8.84 3.21
C ASN A 7 17.22 8.43 2.38
N ASN A 8 16.30 9.37 2.19
CA ASN A 8 15.17 9.26 1.27
C ASN A 8 15.66 9.12 -0.17
N THR A 9 15.91 7.90 -0.63
CA THR A 9 15.88 7.53 -2.05
C THR A 9 15.83 6.01 -2.16
N SER A 10 14.83 5.50 -2.88
CA SER A 10 14.73 4.17 -3.54
C SER A 10 15.74 3.08 -3.12
N ALA A 11 15.18 1.94 -2.69
CA ALA A 11 15.81 0.69 -2.26
C ALA A 11 16.17 0.63 -0.77
N SER A 12 15.26 0.03 0.02
CA SER A 12 15.54 -0.38 1.39
C SER A 12 16.24 -1.73 1.39
N THR A 13 17.55 -1.76 1.63
CA THR A 13 18.33 -3.00 1.79
C THR A 13 18.07 -3.61 3.17
N ILE A 14 17.40 -4.77 3.21
CA ILE A 14 17.09 -5.52 4.44
C ILE A 14 18.16 -6.61 4.63
N THR A 15 18.80 -6.68 5.80
CA THR A 15 19.80 -7.72 6.14
C THR A 15 19.34 -8.57 7.32
N THR A 16 18.87 -9.81 7.08
CA THR A 16 18.71 -10.85 8.11
C THR A 16 18.85 -12.27 7.54
N GLY A 17 19.90 -13.01 7.93
CA GLY A 17 19.95 -14.48 7.96
C GLY A 17 19.87 -15.22 6.62
N THR A 18 20.99 -15.80 6.19
CA THR A 18 21.09 -16.63 4.97
C THR A 18 20.53 -18.03 5.19
N ASP A 19 19.28 -18.26 4.77
CA ASP A 19 18.78 -19.57 4.37
C ASP A 19 18.50 -19.51 2.85
N PRO A 20 19.25 -20.24 2.01
CA PRO A 20 19.14 -20.17 0.55
C PRO A 20 17.88 -20.87 -0.01
N ASP A 21 17.14 -21.62 0.80
CA ASP A 21 15.98 -22.40 0.34
C ASP A 21 14.62 -21.75 0.64
N VAL A 22 14.60 -20.51 1.16
CA VAL A 22 13.35 -19.77 1.36
C VAL A 22 13.03 -18.97 0.08
N PRO A 23 11.94 -19.29 -0.64
CA PRO A 23 11.59 -18.65 -1.93
C PRO A 23 11.34 -17.13 -1.82
N CYS A 24 11.20 -16.62 -0.59
CA CYS A 24 11.03 -15.22 -0.28
C CYS A 24 12.09 -14.76 0.73
N ASN A 25 13.36 -14.77 0.34
CA ASN A 25 14.43 -14.18 1.15
C ASN A 25 14.72 -12.73 0.67
N PRO A 26 14.32 -11.68 1.40
CA PRO A 26 14.62 -10.29 1.02
C PRO A 26 16.12 -9.94 1.09
N VAL A 27 16.96 -10.86 1.57
CA VAL A 27 18.43 -10.72 1.63
C VAL A 27 19.10 -11.10 0.33
N VAL A 28 18.46 -11.91 -0.51
CA VAL A 28 18.99 -12.20 -1.84
C VAL A 28 18.70 -10.96 -2.69
N THR A 29 19.74 -10.40 -3.31
CA THR A 29 19.76 -9.23 -4.21
C THR A 29 18.88 -9.44 -5.46
N ARG A 30 17.57 -9.63 -5.25
CA ARG A 30 16.53 -9.65 -6.27
C ARG A 30 15.77 -8.34 -6.17
N GLU A 31 15.53 -7.72 -7.31
CA GLU A 31 14.73 -6.50 -7.37
C GLU A 31 13.27 -6.87 -7.06
N LEU A 32 12.77 -6.46 -5.89
CA LEU A 32 11.39 -6.70 -5.51
C LEU A 32 10.51 -5.60 -6.11
N LEU A 33 9.54 -6.00 -6.93
CA LEU A 33 8.58 -5.11 -7.55
C LEU A 33 7.32 -5.01 -6.67
N LEU A 34 6.96 -3.77 -6.30
CA LEU A 34 5.79 -3.50 -5.47
C LEU A 34 4.50 -3.76 -6.24
N LEU A 35 3.59 -4.57 -5.69
CA LEU A 35 2.23 -4.74 -6.22
C LEU A 35 1.22 -3.88 -5.46
N SER A 36 1.30 -3.90 -4.13
CA SER A 36 0.45 -3.07 -3.28
C SER A 36 1.06 -2.89 -1.90
N LYS A 37 0.63 -1.86 -1.19
CA LYS A 37 0.85 -1.76 0.26
C LYS A 37 -0.41 -1.34 1.01
N THR A 38 -0.65 -1.94 2.16
CA THR A 38 -1.85 -1.71 2.98
C THR A 38 -1.44 -1.29 4.38
N GLY A 39 -1.91 -0.13 4.83
CA GLY A 39 -1.57 0.45 6.12
C GLY A 39 -2.30 -0.25 7.27
N LYS A 40 -1.58 -0.54 8.35
CA LYS A 40 -2.17 -0.98 9.62
C LYS A 40 -2.50 0.24 10.48
N ILE A 41 -3.78 0.40 10.81
CA ILE A 41 -4.26 1.55 11.56
C ILE A 41 -4.35 1.23 13.04
N LYS A 42 -3.79 2.10 13.88
CA LYS A 42 -3.85 1.98 15.33
C LYS A 42 -5.31 1.91 15.79
N ASN A 43 -5.65 0.89 16.57
CA ASN A 43 -7.00 0.68 17.11
C ASN A 43 -8.13 0.65 16.06
N GLY A 44 -7.83 0.39 14.78
CA GLY A 44 -8.81 0.24 13.71
C GLY A 44 -9.37 1.55 13.12
N ALA A 45 -9.02 2.72 13.65
CA ALA A 45 -9.39 4.01 13.08
C ALA A 45 -8.32 5.08 13.40
N GLY A 46 -7.96 5.88 12.40
CA GLY A 46 -6.93 6.90 12.48
C GLY A 46 -7.45 8.25 12.00
N LYS A 47 -6.84 9.32 12.51
CA LYS A 47 -7.05 10.69 12.02
C LYS A 47 -5.80 11.20 11.32
N ASN A 48 -4.62 10.86 11.82
CA ASN A 48 -3.37 11.45 11.34
C ASN A 48 -2.40 10.39 10.81
N LYS A 49 -1.33 10.82 10.15
CA LYS A 49 -0.29 9.91 9.63
C LYS A 49 0.35 9.05 10.74
N GLU A 50 0.42 9.56 11.96
CA GLU A 50 0.95 8.86 13.15
C GLU A 50 0.08 7.67 13.58
N ASP A 51 -1.19 7.62 13.15
CA ASP A 51 -2.09 6.50 13.42
C ASP A 51 -1.83 5.32 12.47
N VAL A 52 -0.99 5.48 11.45
CA VAL A 52 -0.52 4.40 10.58
C VAL A 52 0.71 3.75 11.22
N LEU A 53 0.53 2.55 11.77
CA LEU A 53 1.58 1.81 12.49
C LEU A 53 2.66 1.25 11.57
N GLY A 54 2.33 1.03 10.30
CA GLY A 54 3.18 0.39 9.30
C GLY A 54 2.36 -0.09 8.12
N PHE A 55 3.01 -0.82 7.23
CA PHE A 55 2.41 -1.33 5.99
C PHE A 55 2.70 -2.81 5.80
N GLU A 56 1.67 -3.55 5.39
CA GLU A 56 1.82 -4.84 4.72
C GLU A 56 2.13 -4.57 3.26
N TYR A 57 3.22 -5.14 2.76
CA TYR A 57 3.67 -5.04 1.39
C TYR A 57 3.39 -6.35 0.69
N LEU A 58 2.78 -6.27 -0.49
CA LEU A 58 2.75 -7.35 -1.45
C LEU A 58 3.73 -7.00 -2.56
N VAL A 59 4.70 -7.87 -2.78
CA VAL A 59 5.75 -7.71 -3.80
C VAL A 59 5.85 -8.98 -4.64
N HIS A 60 6.49 -8.89 -5.79
CA HIS A 60 6.98 -10.07 -6.49
C HIS A 60 8.43 -9.92 -6.92
N ASP A 61 9.11 -11.05 -7.09
CA ASP A 61 10.45 -11.11 -7.69
C ASP A 61 10.39 -11.25 -9.22
N ASP A 62 11.57 -11.29 -9.86
CA ASP A 62 11.72 -11.48 -11.30
C ASP A 62 11.17 -12.82 -11.81
N ASN A 63 10.99 -13.81 -10.93
CA ASN A 63 10.38 -15.10 -11.25
C ASN A 63 8.85 -15.08 -11.08
N SER A 64 8.26 -13.90 -10.87
CA SER A 64 6.83 -13.73 -10.60
C SER A 64 6.36 -14.50 -9.37
N GLN A 65 7.22 -14.71 -8.36
CA GLN A 65 6.81 -15.25 -7.07
C GLN A 65 6.40 -14.11 -6.15
N CYS A 66 5.19 -14.19 -5.59
CA CYS A 66 4.67 -13.16 -4.71
C CYS A 66 4.98 -13.46 -3.26
N CYS A 67 5.29 -12.40 -2.53
CA CYS A 67 5.67 -12.45 -1.14
C CYS A 67 4.99 -11.31 -0.39
N GLU A 68 4.60 -11.58 0.86
CA GLU A 68 4.10 -10.56 1.77
C GLU A 68 5.06 -10.35 2.94
N TYR A 69 5.27 -9.09 3.33
CA TYR A 69 5.98 -8.74 4.54
C TYR A 69 5.37 -7.48 5.18
N TYR A 70 5.59 -7.30 6.47
CA TYR A 70 5.16 -6.10 7.19
C TYR A 70 6.36 -5.25 7.57
N LEU A 71 6.25 -3.93 7.39
CA LEU A 71 7.24 -2.95 7.83
C LEU A 71 6.55 -1.89 8.72
N ALA A 72 6.97 -1.81 9.98
CA ALA A 72 6.49 -0.79 10.91
C ALA A 72 7.06 0.61 10.58
N ASN A 73 6.28 1.66 10.82
CA ASN A 73 6.72 3.06 10.70
C ASN A 73 7.59 3.51 11.89
N SER A 74 7.57 2.79 13.02
CA SER A 74 8.31 3.15 14.23
C SER A 74 9.73 2.58 14.24
N THR A 75 10.64 3.25 14.97
CA THR A 75 12.00 2.77 15.29
C THR A 75 12.04 1.48 16.10
N LEU A 76 10.91 0.98 16.59
CA LEU A 76 10.80 -0.30 17.30
C LEU A 76 10.45 -1.41 16.31
N VAL A 77 11.55 -1.94 15.75
CA VAL A 77 11.77 -3.20 15.03
C VAL A 77 10.62 -4.20 15.06
N GLY A 78 10.17 -4.57 13.86
CA GLY A 78 9.40 -5.78 13.60
C GLY A 78 9.11 -5.93 12.12
N ILE A 79 10.11 -6.34 11.33
CA ILE A 79 9.82 -6.89 10.01
C ILE A 79 9.18 -8.26 10.27
N LYS A 80 7.89 -8.42 9.96
CA LYS A 80 7.29 -9.77 9.97
C LYS A 80 7.98 -10.56 8.87
N LYS A 81 8.39 -11.80 9.19
CA LYS A 81 9.02 -12.73 8.25
C LYS A 81 8.22 -12.76 6.94
N THR A 82 8.95 -12.66 5.83
CA THR A 82 8.37 -12.73 4.50
C THR A 82 7.72 -14.09 4.28
N GLU A 83 6.46 -14.09 3.86
CA GLU A 83 5.67 -15.30 3.59
C GLU A 83 5.34 -15.37 2.09
N PRO A 84 5.59 -16.51 1.42
CA PRO A 84 5.16 -16.69 0.04
C PRO A 84 3.64 -16.74 -0.02
N VAL A 85 3.07 -16.05 -1.01
CA VAL A 85 1.62 -16.00 -1.24
C VAL A 85 1.28 -16.24 -2.71
N PRO A 86 0.08 -16.73 -3.03
CA PRO A 86 -0.39 -16.77 -4.41
C PRO A 86 -0.39 -15.36 -5.02
N CYS A 87 0.19 -15.20 -6.20
CA CYS A 87 0.14 -13.92 -6.90
C CYS A 87 -1.29 -13.58 -7.34
N PRO A 88 -1.81 -12.41 -6.97
CA PRO A 88 -3.10 -11.98 -7.47
C PRO A 88 -3.06 -11.75 -8.99
N CYS A 89 -4.04 -12.30 -9.70
CA CYS A 89 -4.13 -12.15 -11.14
C CYS A 89 -4.49 -10.70 -11.53
N GLY A 90 -3.87 -10.20 -12.60
CA GLY A 90 -4.22 -8.91 -13.20
C GLY A 90 -3.72 -7.67 -12.45
N ILE A 91 -2.95 -7.83 -11.37
CA ILE A 91 -2.31 -6.70 -10.69
C ILE A 91 -1.02 -6.32 -11.42
N LYS A 92 -0.82 -5.01 -11.62
CA LYS A 92 0.37 -4.43 -12.23
C LYS A 92 1.36 -3.99 -11.15
N ALA A 93 2.66 -4.13 -11.43
CA ALA A 93 3.71 -3.58 -10.58
C ALA A 93 3.71 -2.04 -10.57
N ILE A 94 3.91 -1.48 -9.39
CA ILE A 94 4.13 -0.07 -9.10
C ILE A 94 5.63 0.18 -9.18
N LYS A 95 6.07 0.79 -10.29
CA LYS A 95 7.46 1.18 -10.49
C LYS A 95 7.83 2.40 -9.65
N ASP A 96 6.93 3.38 -9.63
CA ASP A 96 7.09 4.63 -8.90
C ASP A 96 5.72 5.21 -8.49
N TYR A 97 5.77 6.11 -7.51
CA TYR A 97 4.67 6.99 -7.14
C TYR A 97 5.21 8.23 -6.44
N LYS A 98 4.55 9.38 -6.59
CA LYS A 98 5.01 10.68 -6.04
C LYS A 98 4.40 11.02 -4.69
N ILE A 99 3.09 10.77 -4.55
CA ILE A 99 2.30 11.12 -3.37
C ILE A 99 2.52 10.05 -2.31
N THR A 100 3.08 10.45 -1.18
CA THR A 100 3.26 9.58 0.00
C THR A 100 1.92 9.33 0.70
N TYR A 101 1.89 8.37 1.63
CA TYR A 101 0.67 8.10 2.41
C TYR A 101 0.30 9.27 3.32
N ALA A 102 1.30 10.02 3.81
CA ALA A 102 1.09 11.19 4.64
C ALA A 102 0.42 12.30 3.83
N GLU A 103 0.91 12.58 2.62
CA GLU A 103 0.31 13.55 1.70
C GLU A 103 -1.10 13.10 1.26
N ALA A 104 -1.33 11.79 1.05
CA ALA A 104 -2.66 11.28 0.76
C ALA A 104 -3.66 11.53 1.91
N ILE A 105 -3.22 11.40 3.17
CA ILE A 105 -4.03 11.73 4.36
C ILE A 105 -4.30 13.25 4.43
N GLU A 106 -3.32 14.09 4.10
CA GLU A 106 -3.52 15.55 4.03
C GLU A 106 -4.56 15.92 2.97
N ILE A 107 -4.50 15.31 1.79
CA ILE A 107 -5.51 15.47 0.73
C ILE A 107 -6.88 15.03 1.24
N PHE A 108 -6.98 13.89 1.92
CA PHE A 108 -8.23 13.40 2.51
C PHE A 108 -8.88 14.45 3.43
N HIS A 109 -8.10 15.06 4.33
CA HIS A 109 -8.60 16.10 5.24
C HIS A 109 -9.02 17.38 4.50
N SER A 110 -8.38 17.70 3.37
CA SER A 110 -8.74 18.89 2.59
C SER A 110 -10.12 18.79 1.92
N LEU A 111 -10.67 17.58 1.75
CA LEU A 111 -11.85 17.32 0.94
C LEU A 111 -13.16 17.20 1.75
N ASN A 112 -13.14 17.44 3.08
CA ASN A 112 -14.31 17.30 3.97
C ASN A 112 -15.01 15.91 3.90
N PHE A 113 -14.23 14.83 3.78
CA PHE A 113 -14.74 13.45 3.64
C PHE A 113 -14.96 12.69 4.97
N GLY A 114 -15.12 13.44 6.05
CA GLY A 114 -15.01 12.94 7.42
C GLY A 114 -13.65 13.26 8.03
N ASP A 115 -13.49 12.90 9.30
CA ASP A 115 -12.29 13.20 10.08
C ASP A 115 -11.43 11.95 10.36
N THR A 116 -11.96 10.77 10.05
CA THR A 116 -11.42 9.47 10.46
C THR A 116 -11.42 8.47 9.32
N PHE A 117 -10.34 7.73 9.21
CA PHE A 117 -10.14 6.65 8.25
C PHE A 117 -9.90 5.32 8.95
N THR A 118 -10.38 4.22 8.36
CA THR A 118 -10.25 2.84 8.86
C THR A 118 -9.23 2.04 8.05
N GLY A 119 -8.86 2.51 6.85
CA GLY A 119 -7.91 1.85 5.98
C GLY A 119 -7.20 2.82 5.04
N ILE A 120 -5.97 2.47 4.66
CA ILE A 120 -5.22 3.14 3.60
C ILE A 120 -4.46 2.10 2.78
N ARG A 121 -4.56 2.17 1.45
CA ARG A 121 -3.94 1.20 0.54
C ARG A 121 -3.43 1.88 -0.73
N LEU A 122 -2.27 1.44 -1.21
CA LEU A 122 -1.74 1.80 -2.53
C LEU A 122 -1.78 0.57 -3.43
N SER A 123 -2.37 0.69 -4.61
CA SER A 123 -2.38 -0.34 -5.64
C SER A 123 -2.65 0.26 -7.03
N TRP A 124 -2.27 -0.47 -8.09
CA TRP A 124 -2.91 -0.23 -9.38
C TRP A 124 -4.38 -0.64 -9.30
N PRO A 125 -5.32 0.19 -9.76
CA PRO A 125 -6.70 -0.23 -9.86
C PRO A 125 -6.86 -1.21 -11.03
N LEU A 126 -7.87 -2.07 -10.95
CA LEU A 126 -8.12 -3.10 -11.96
C LEU A 126 -8.82 -2.55 -13.21
N ASN A 127 -9.34 -1.32 -13.17
CA ASN A 127 -9.95 -0.67 -14.32
C ASN A 127 -8.87 -0.07 -15.24
N LEU A 128 -9.05 -0.26 -16.55
CA LEU A 128 -8.05 0.14 -17.55
C LEU A 128 -8.00 1.66 -17.82
N GLU A 129 -8.90 2.44 -17.23
CA GLU A 129 -9.02 3.88 -17.51
C GLU A 129 -8.08 4.78 -16.68
N THR A 130 -7.39 4.23 -15.69
CA THR A 130 -6.44 5.01 -14.87
C THR A 130 -5.02 4.89 -15.40
N SER A 131 -4.34 6.02 -15.50
CA SER A 131 -2.96 6.11 -15.98
C SER A 131 -1.90 6.00 -14.87
N GLU A 132 -2.31 5.86 -13.62
CA GLU A 132 -1.43 5.88 -12.44
C GLU A 132 -1.92 4.94 -11.33
N PRO A 133 -1.02 4.47 -10.43
CA PRO A 133 -1.43 3.82 -9.19
C PRO A 133 -2.23 4.79 -8.31
N THR A 134 -3.02 4.25 -7.38
CA THR A 134 -3.96 5.04 -6.58
C THR A 134 -3.88 4.71 -5.10
N TRP A 135 -4.01 5.74 -4.27
CA TRP A 135 -4.29 5.64 -2.85
C TRP A 135 -5.79 5.48 -2.62
N HIS A 136 -6.16 4.50 -1.80
CA HIS A 136 -7.52 4.21 -1.37
C HIS A 136 -7.57 4.46 0.13
N ILE A 137 -8.42 5.38 0.56
CA ILE A 137 -8.64 5.70 1.97
C ILE A 137 -10.08 5.33 2.33
N ASP A 138 -10.23 4.30 3.14
CA ASP A 138 -11.53 3.85 3.64
C ASP A 138 -11.89 4.68 4.88
N THR A 139 -13.11 5.21 4.92
CA THR A 139 -13.58 6.09 6.00
C THR A 139 -14.49 5.35 6.97
N THR A 140 -14.60 5.87 8.19
CA THR A 140 -15.56 5.37 9.19
C THR A 140 -17.03 5.52 8.73
N LEU A 141 -17.28 6.40 7.76
CA LEU A 141 -18.59 6.62 7.15
C LEU A 141 -18.93 5.58 6.06
N GLY A 142 -18.05 4.60 5.82
CA GLY A 142 -18.26 3.53 4.83
C GLY A 142 -18.04 3.99 3.38
N HIS A 143 -17.23 5.03 3.19
CA HIS A 143 -16.83 5.53 1.86
C HIS A 143 -15.36 5.22 1.60
N THR A 144 -15.01 5.01 0.34
CA THR A 144 -13.60 4.96 -0.09
C THR A 144 -13.29 6.19 -0.93
N LEU A 145 -12.32 6.97 -0.50
CA LEU A 145 -11.72 8.05 -1.29
C LEU A 145 -10.56 7.48 -2.12
N ILE A 146 -10.56 7.77 -3.42
CA ILE A 146 -9.49 7.36 -4.34
C ILE A 146 -8.70 8.60 -4.77
N ILE A 147 -7.38 8.56 -4.58
CA ILE A 147 -6.45 9.65 -4.90
C ILE A 147 -5.38 9.11 -5.86
N GLY A 148 -5.11 9.81 -6.97
CA GLY A 148 -4.00 9.48 -7.87
C GLY A 148 -2.65 9.58 -7.17
N ALA A 149 -1.85 8.52 -7.18
CA ALA A 149 -0.59 8.46 -6.43
C ALA A 149 0.57 9.20 -7.11
N ASN A 150 0.40 9.72 -8.32
CA ASN A 150 1.32 10.67 -8.97
C ASN A 150 0.72 12.08 -9.08
N SER A 151 -0.59 12.19 -9.34
CA SER A 151 -1.25 13.48 -9.59
C SER A 151 -1.77 14.17 -8.32
N GLY A 152 -2.00 13.41 -7.23
CA GLY A 152 -2.69 13.90 -6.03
C GLY A 152 -4.17 14.24 -6.27
N LYS A 153 -4.72 13.95 -7.46
CA LYS A 153 -6.09 14.31 -7.80
C LYS A 153 -7.07 13.28 -7.21
N PRO A 154 -8.16 13.72 -6.55
CA PRO A 154 -9.24 12.82 -6.16
C PRO A 154 -10.00 12.35 -7.41
N ILE A 155 -10.20 11.04 -7.54
CA ILE A 155 -10.78 10.43 -8.75
C ILE A 155 -12.29 10.18 -8.59
N CYS A 156 -12.76 9.58 -7.48
CA CYS A 156 -14.20 9.46 -7.18
C CYS A 156 -14.47 8.82 -5.81
N ILE A 157 -15.73 8.93 -5.35
CA ILE A 157 -16.28 8.39 -4.10
C ILE A 157 -17.13 7.17 -4.45
N SER A 158 -16.72 5.97 -4.06
CA SER A 158 -17.58 4.80 -4.19
C SER A 158 -18.42 4.62 -2.92
N ARG A 159 -19.73 4.84 -3.03
CA ARG A 159 -20.76 4.18 -2.20
C ARG A 159 -21.31 3.09 -3.09
N TYR A 160 -20.94 1.82 -2.91
CA TYR A 160 -21.57 0.70 -3.63
C TYR A 160 -21.53 0.75 -5.17
N TYR A 161 -20.46 0.27 -5.78
CA TYR A 161 -20.47 -0.17 -7.20
C TYR A 161 -21.20 -1.51 -7.42
N HIS A 162 -22.28 -1.79 -6.67
CA HIS A 162 -23.09 -3.02 -6.82
C HIS A 162 -24.56 -2.77 -7.15
N ARG A 163 -25.04 -1.53 -7.33
CA ARG A 163 -26.45 -1.28 -7.71
C ARG A 163 -26.69 -0.83 -9.15
N GLU A 164 -25.67 -0.38 -9.87
CA GLU A 164 -25.85 0.07 -11.26
C GLU A 164 -25.55 -1.01 -12.31
N LEU A 165 -24.82 -2.07 -11.95
CA LEU A 165 -24.64 -3.25 -12.81
C LEU A 165 -25.91 -4.10 -12.88
N ASP A 166 -26.64 -4.26 -11.77
CA ASP A 166 -27.92 -4.99 -11.76
C ASP A 166 -29.04 -4.26 -12.51
N ARG A 167 -28.92 -2.95 -12.73
CA ARG A 167 -29.92 -2.15 -13.47
C ARG A 167 -29.64 -2.07 -14.97
N LYS A 168 -28.44 -2.44 -15.41
CA LYS A 168 -28.07 -2.57 -16.83
C LYS A 168 -28.14 -4.02 -17.33
N LEU A 169 -28.43 -4.97 -16.44
CA LEU A 169 -28.62 -6.39 -16.74
C LEU A 169 -30.02 -6.91 -16.38
N ALA A 170 -30.97 -6.01 -16.08
CA ALA A 170 -32.39 -6.33 -15.87
C ALA A 170 -33.25 -5.79 -17.00
#